data_AF-A0A1N7PKV2-F1
#
_entry.id   AF-A0A1N7PKV2-F1
#
_cell.length_a   1.000
_cell.length_b   1.000
_cell.length_c   1.000
_cell.angle_alpha   90.00
_cell.angle_beta   90.00
_cell.angle_gamma   90.00
#
_symmetry.space_group_name_H-M   'P 1'
#
loop_
_entity.id
_entity.type
_entity.pdbx_description
1 polymer ?
#
loop_
_entity_poly.entity_id
_entity_poly.type
_entity_poly.pdbx_seq_one_letter_code
_entity_poly.pdbx_strand_id
1 'polypeptide(L)'
;MLITLRLASTNRVQEFMASRDSIRPRLQSAFILIAQHSLQSKAILEVKHNVHGWLKVCDSEHRYPIIQNPLLLDFSHLWSAIEYTLAEGDSWPSEADKQRLKLERQVKQRAEEAELRRRRFKVVK
;
A
#
# COMPACT_ATOMS: atom_id res chain seq x y z
N MET A 1 18.58 2.75 5.26
CA MET A 1 17.64 2.18 4.27
C MET A 1 17.28 3.26 3.26
N LEU A 2 17.36 2.96 1.96
CA LEU A 2 16.93 3.86 0.89
C LEU A 2 15.57 3.38 0.37
N ILE A 3 14.57 4.26 0.36
CA ILE A 3 13.19 3.94 0.02
C ILE A 3 12.78 4.76 -1.21
N THR A 4 12.03 4.14 -2.12
CA THR A 4 11.40 4.85 -3.24
C THR A 4 10.05 5.40 -2.81
N LEU A 5 9.90 6.71 -2.96
CA LEU A 5 8.73 7.47 -2.57
C LEU A 5 8.13 8.19 -3.77
N ARG A 6 6.84 8.49 -3.65
CA ARG A 6 6.06 9.17 -4.67
C ARG A 6 5.18 10.22 -4.01
N LEU A 7 5.30 11.45 -4.47
CA LEU A 7 4.45 12.55 -4.04
C LEU A 7 3.38 12.75 -5.13
N ALA A 8 2.12 12.48 -4.79
CA ALA A 8 1.00 12.53 -5.73
C ALA A 8 0.10 13.73 -5.41
N SER A 9 -0.16 14.55 -6.43
CA SER A 9 -1.14 15.64 -6.43
C SER A 9 -2.11 15.43 -7.58
N THR A 10 -3.19 16.22 -7.64
CA THR A 10 -4.36 16.00 -8.51
C THR A 10 -3.99 15.70 -9.97
N ASN A 11 -2.98 16.39 -10.51
CA ASN A 11 -2.57 16.26 -11.91
C ASN A 11 -1.09 15.89 -12.11
N ARG A 12 -0.34 15.68 -11.02
CA ARG A 12 1.12 15.53 -11.08
C ARG A 12 1.62 14.56 -10.03
N VAL A 13 2.67 13.86 -10.41
CA VAL A 13 3.33 12.88 -9.56
C VAL A 13 4.83 13.14 -9.65
N GLN A 14 5.50 13.18 -8.50
CA GLN A 14 6.94 13.29 -8.44
C GLN A 14 7.50 12.13 -7.63
N GLU A 15 8.28 11.29 -8.30
CA GLU A 15 8.99 10.17 -7.67
C GLU A 15 10.39 10.60 -7.23
N PHE A 16 10.86 10.06 -6.12
CA PHE A 16 12.21 10.30 -5.59
C PHE A 16 12.62 9.17 -4.66
N MET A 17 13.92 9.04 -4.43
CA MET A 17 14.46 8.12 -3.43
C MET A 17 14.95 8.91 -2.22
N ALA A 18 14.69 8.39 -1.02
CA ALA A 18 15.12 9.02 0.22
C ALA A 18 15.50 7.98 1.28
N SER A 19 16.47 8.36 2.10
CA SER A 19 16.80 7.74 3.38
C SER A 19 16.26 8.59 4.52
N ARG A 20 16.33 8.10 5.76
CA ARG A 20 15.93 8.84 6.95
C ARG A 20 16.56 10.23 7.04
N ASP A 21 17.83 10.35 6.67
CA ASP A 21 18.57 11.61 6.74
C ASP A 21 18.30 12.52 5.54
N SER A 22 17.90 11.96 4.40
CA SER A 22 17.66 12.70 3.15
C SER A 22 16.19 12.95 2.83
N ILE A 23 15.25 12.40 3.63
CA ILE A 23 13.80 12.58 3.46
C ILE A 23 13.43 14.06 3.40
N ARG A 24 13.99 14.88 4.28
CA ARG A 24 13.69 16.31 4.37
C ARG A 24 14.02 17.07 3.09
N PRO A 25 15.29 17.13 2.64
CA PRO A 25 15.63 17.86 1.42
C PRO A 25 14.96 17.25 0.19
N ARG A 26 14.83 15.92 0.08
CA ARG A 26 14.21 15.26 -1.07
C ARG A 26 12.72 15.56 -1.20
N LEU A 27 11.98 15.48 -0.08
CA LEU A 27 10.56 15.80 -0.06
C LEU A 27 10.31 17.28 -0.40
N GLN A 28 11.13 18.18 0.14
CA GLN A 28 11.03 19.61 -0.17
C GLN A 28 11.25 19.89 -1.66
N SER A 29 12.30 19.32 -2.26
CA SER A 29 12.54 19.44 -3.70
C SER A 29 11.38 18.88 -4.53
N ALA A 30 10.87 17.69 -4.17
CA ALA A 30 9.74 17.08 -4.86
C ALA A 30 8.46 17.93 -4.75
N PHE A 31 8.21 18.51 -3.59
CA PHE A 31 7.06 19.38 -3.36
C PHE A 31 7.14 20.67 -4.18
N ILE A 32 8.31 21.30 -4.28
CA ILE A 32 8.52 22.49 -5.12
C ILE A 32 8.18 22.19 -6.58
N LEU A 33 8.64 21.05 -7.11
CA LEU A 33 8.36 20.63 -8.49
C LEU A 33 6.85 20.44 -8.75
N ILE A 34 6.12 19.90 -7.77
CA ILE A 34 4.66 19.77 -7.88
C ILE A 34 3.97 21.14 -7.77
N ALA A 35 4.40 21.97 -6.82
CA ALA A 35 3.79 23.27 -6.55
C ALA A 35 3.97 24.26 -7.71
N GLN A 36 5.06 24.15 -8.49
CA GLN A 36 5.27 24.95 -9.71
C GLN A 36 4.17 24.77 -10.75
N HIS A 37 3.46 23.63 -10.73
CA HIS A 37 2.48 23.27 -11.74
C HIS A 37 1.06 23.07 -11.18
N SER A 38 0.86 23.29 -9.88
CA SER A 38 -0.44 23.08 -9.22
C SER A 38 -0.91 24.33 -8.50
N LEU A 39 -2.13 24.79 -8.83
CA LEU A 39 -2.84 25.87 -8.14
C LEU A 39 -3.24 25.50 -6.70
N GLN A 40 -3.31 24.19 -6.40
CA GLN A 40 -3.59 23.66 -5.07
C GLN A 40 -2.43 22.78 -4.63
N SER A 41 -1.59 23.29 -3.74
CA SER A 41 -0.39 22.62 -3.26
C SER A 41 -0.71 21.57 -2.19
N LYS A 42 -1.64 20.65 -2.49
CA LYS A 42 -1.90 19.46 -1.66
C LYS A 42 -1.30 18.25 -2.35
N ALA A 43 -0.53 17.47 -1.60
CA ALA A 43 0.02 16.23 -2.08
C ALA A 43 -0.09 15.12 -1.03
N ILE A 44 -0.20 13.90 -1.51
CA ILE A 44 -0.21 12.66 -0.71
C ILE A 44 1.12 11.98 -0.92
N LEU A 45 1.74 11.52 0.18
CA LEU A 45 2.94 10.73 0.11
C LEU A 45 2.59 9.25 -0.03
N GLU A 46 3.26 8.58 -0.96
CA GLU A 46 3.16 7.16 -1.21
C GLU A 46 4.54 6.52 -1.17
N VAL A 47 4.60 5.27 -0.75
CA VAL A 47 5.81 4.46 -0.65
C VAL A 47 5.71 3.24 -1.56
N LYS A 48 6.82 2.88 -2.21
CA LYS A 48 6.89 1.68 -3.05
C LYS A 48 7.12 0.45 -2.18
N HIS A 49 6.14 -0.44 -2.16
CA HIS A 49 6.24 -1.79 -1.63
C HIS A 49 6.58 -2.79 -2.73
N ASN A 50 7.39 -3.80 -2.42
CA ASN A 50 7.88 -4.76 -3.42
C ASN A 50 6.76 -5.63 -4.01
N VAL A 51 5.76 -5.98 -3.18
CA VAL A 51 4.66 -6.88 -3.58
C VAL A 51 3.41 -6.12 -3.98
N HIS A 52 3.12 -5.00 -3.31
CA HIS A 52 1.82 -4.32 -3.41
C HIS A 52 1.87 -3.02 -4.23
N GLY A 53 3.05 -2.66 -4.76
CA GLY A 53 3.22 -1.45 -5.54
C GLY A 53 3.17 -0.20 -4.65
N TRP A 54 2.45 0.83 -5.06
CA TRP A 54 2.40 2.10 -4.34
C TRP A 54 1.36 2.08 -3.23
N LEU A 55 1.81 2.27 -1.99
CA LEU A 55 0.97 2.36 -0.81
C LEU A 55 0.91 3.82 -0.33
N LYS A 56 -0.27 4.31 0.04
CA LYS A 56 -0.40 5.63 0.69
C LYS A 56 0.18 5.54 2.09
N VAL A 57 1.07 6.46 2.42
CA VAL A 57 1.67 6.51 3.75
C VAL A 57 0.58 6.84 4.77
N CYS A 58 0.50 6.03 5.83
CA CYS A 58 -0.38 6.24 6.97
C CYS A 58 0.42 6.09 8.29
N ASP A 59 -0.03 6.80 9.32
CA ASP A 59 0.47 6.57 10.69
C ASP A 59 -0.22 5.36 11.35
N SER A 60 0.17 5.03 12.58
CA SER A 60 -0.44 3.95 13.36
C SER A 60 -1.93 4.14 13.65
N GLU A 61 -2.43 5.37 13.57
CA GLU A 61 -3.85 5.72 13.70
C GLU A 61 -4.57 5.72 12.34
N HIS A 62 -3.91 5.26 11.28
CA HIS A 62 -4.42 5.21 9.90
C HIS A 62 -4.75 6.60 9.32
N ARG A 63 -4.07 7.65 9.81
CA ARG A 63 -4.19 9.00 9.29
C ARG A 63 -3.20 9.21 8.15
N TYR A 64 -3.70 9.76 7.06
CA TYR A 64 -2.91 10.07 5.87
C TYR A 64 -2.34 11.50 5.99
N PRO A 65 -1.01 11.70 5.97
CA PRO A 65 -0.43 13.03 6.01
C PRO A 65 -0.69 13.73 4.66
N ILE A 66 -1.66 14.65 4.65
CA ILE A 66 -1.86 15.55 3.52
C ILE A 66 -0.79 16.64 3.61
N ILE A 67 0.19 16.58 2.72
CA ILE A 67 1.30 17.52 2.69
C ILE A 67 0.85 18.78 1.97
N GLN A 68 0.74 19.87 2.73
CA GLN A 68 0.44 21.22 2.20
C GLN A 68 1.62 22.17 2.34
N ASN A 69 2.46 21.95 3.36
CA ASN A 69 3.68 22.69 3.57
C ASN A 69 4.74 21.73 4.14
N PRO A 70 5.76 21.35 3.36
CA PRO A 70 6.80 20.44 3.82
C PRO A 70 7.68 21.03 4.94
N LEU A 71 7.65 22.34 5.19
CA LEU A 71 8.41 22.98 6.26
C LEU A 71 7.79 22.78 7.65
N LEU A 72 6.49 22.49 7.71
CA LEU A 72 5.74 22.29 8.96
C LEU A 72 5.61 20.81 9.34
N LEU A 73 6.19 19.91 8.55
CA LEU A 73 6.11 18.47 8.81
C LEU A 73 7.12 18.07 9.88
N ASP A 74 6.68 17.23 10.81
CA ASP A 74 7.58 16.42 11.62
C ASP A 74 8.10 15.24 10.77
N PHE A 75 9.34 15.38 10.28
CA PHE A 75 9.98 14.37 9.45
C PHE A 75 10.30 13.08 10.21
N SER A 76 10.47 13.13 11.53
CA SER A 76 10.67 11.93 12.33
C SER A 76 9.39 11.11 12.38
N HIS A 77 8.26 11.77 12.65
CA HIS A 77 6.95 11.13 12.62
C HIS A 77 6.59 10.61 11.22
N LEU A 78 6.87 11.40 10.18
CA LEU A 78 6.64 11.00 8.79
C LEU A 78 7.45 9.76 8.41
N TRP A 79 8.71 9.68 8.85
CA TRP A 79 9.55 8.51 8.60
C TRP A 79 9.01 7.26 9.32
N SER A 80 8.58 7.40 10.58
CA SER A 80 7.92 6.30 11.30
C SER A 80 6.65 5.83 10.60
N ALA A 81 5.86 6.74 10.02
CA ALA A 81 4.67 6.40 9.24
C ALA A 81 5.03 5.62 7.96
N ILE A 82 6.11 5.98 7.27
CA ILE A 82 6.61 5.22 6.11
C ILE A 82 7.00 3.79 6.53
N GLU A 83 7.74 3.65 7.63
CA GLU A 83 8.16 2.33 8.15
C GLU A 83 6.96 1.49 8.58
N TYR A 84 5.98 2.11 9.25
CA TYR A 84 4.72 1.46 9.61
C TYR A 84 3.97 0.98 8.38
N THR A 85 3.80 1.83 7.36
CA THR A 85 3.08 1.47 6.12
C THR A 85 3.74 0.29 5.39
N LEU A 86 5.08 0.25 5.36
CA LEU A 86 5.81 -0.86 4.76
C LEU A 86 5.61 -2.16 5.56
N ALA A 87 5.74 -2.10 6.89
CA ALA A 87 5.54 -3.27 7.76
C ALA A 87 4.09 -3.79 7.72
N GLU A 88 3.11 -2.88 7.63
CA GLU A 88 1.72 -3.24 7.41
C GLU A 88 1.53 -3.91 6.05
N GLY A 89 2.14 -3.36 5.00
CA GLY A 89 2.16 -3.96 3.67
C GLY A 89 2.77 -5.35 3.63
N ASP A 90 3.83 -5.63 4.38
CA ASP A 90 4.44 -6.96 4.49
C ASP A 90 3.49 -8.00 5.11
N SER A 91 2.50 -7.56 5.91
CA SER A 91 1.51 -8.45 6.53
C SER A 91 0.33 -8.79 5.61
N TRP A 92 0.17 -8.07 4.49
CA TRP A 92 -0.97 -8.27 3.60
C TRP A 92 -0.79 -9.53 2.74
N PRO A 93 -1.87 -10.28 2.48
CA PRO A 93 -1.79 -11.46 1.63
C PRO A 93 -1.41 -11.05 0.20
N SER A 94 -0.42 -11.75 -0.37
CA SER A 94 -0.03 -11.56 -1.77
C SER A 94 -1.17 -11.98 -2.71
N GLU A 95 -1.11 -11.53 -3.97
CA GLU A 95 -2.07 -12.00 -4.98
C GLU A 95 -2.01 -13.53 -5.17
N ALA A 96 -0.82 -14.12 -5.03
CA ALA A 96 -0.66 -15.57 -5.06
C ALA A 96 -1.37 -16.25 -3.88
N ASP A 97 -1.27 -15.69 -2.67
CA ASP A 97 -1.97 -16.21 -1.49
C ASP A 97 -3.49 -16.12 -1.64
N LYS A 98 -3.98 -15.00 -2.16
CA LYS A 98 -5.41 -14.82 -2.46
C LYS A 98 -5.90 -15.85 -3.48
N GLN A 99 -5.12 -16.11 -4.53
CA GLN A 99 -5.43 -17.13 -5.52
C GLN A 99 -5.43 -18.54 -4.92
N ARG A 100 -4.46 -18.87 -4.07
CA ARG A 100 -4.39 -20.16 -3.37
C ARG A 100 -5.61 -20.38 -2.48
N LEU A 101 -5.95 -19.39 -1.66
CA LEU A 101 -7.14 -19.42 -0.80
C LEU A 101 -8.44 -19.59 -1.61
N LYS A 102 -8.54 -18.94 -2.77
CA LYS A 102 -9.70 -19.10 -3.66
C LYS A 102 -9.79 -20.52 -4.21
N LEU A 103 -8.65 -21.10 -4.59
CA LEU A 103 -8.58 -22.45 -5.14
C LEU A 103 -8.90 -23.52 -4.07
N GLU A 104 -8.35 -23.38 -2.86
CA GLU A 104 -8.67 -24.23 -1.71
C GLU A 104 -10.17 -24.21 -1.39
N ARG A 105 -10.80 -23.02 -1.40
CA ARG A 105 -12.25 -22.89 -1.20
C ARG A 105 -13.04 -23.60 -2.29
N GLN A 106 -12.64 -23.47 -3.56
CA GLN A 106 -13.30 -24.16 -4.67
C GLN A 106 -13.17 -25.69 -4.57
N VAL A 107 -11.99 -26.20 -4.20
CA VAL A 107 -11.77 -27.63 -4.01
C VAL A 107 -12.63 -28.18 -2.89
N LYS A 108 -12.70 -27.46 -1.76
CA LYS A 108 -13.55 -27.85 -0.61
C LYS A 108 -15.04 -27.89 -1.00
N GLN A 109 -15.53 -26.86 -1.70
CA GLN A 109 -16.91 -26.83 -2.19
C GLN A 109 -17.22 -28.00 -3.13
N ARG A 110 -16.32 -28.31 -4.07
CA ARG A 110 -16.49 -29.46 -4.99
C ARG A 110 -16.50 -30.80 -4.24
N ALA A 111 -15.67 -30.95 -3.21
CA ALA A 111 -15.65 -32.15 -2.39
C ALA A 111 -16.96 -32.33 -1.61
N GLU A 112 -17.46 -31.26 -0.98
CA GLU A 112 -18.75 -31.27 -0.27
C GLU A 112 -19.93 -31.59 -1.21
N GLU A 113 -19.97 -30.99 -2.40
CA GLU A 113 -20.98 -31.31 -3.41
C GLU A 113 -20.93 -32.78 -3.87
N ALA A 114 -19.72 -33.31 -4.11
CA ALA A 114 -19.54 -34.70 -4.52
C ALA A 114 -20.00 -35.66 -3.41
N GLU A 115 -19.72 -35.33 -2.14
CA GLU A 115 -20.19 -36.11 -1.00
C GLU A 115 -21.72 -36.08 -0.87
N LEU A 116 -22.35 -34.90 -1.01
CA LEU A 116 -23.81 -34.76 -1.02
C LEU A 116 -24.45 -35.56 -2.15
N ARG A 117 -23.86 -35.56 -3.35
CA ARG A 117 -24.32 -36.40 -4.47
C ARG A 117 -24.22 -37.88 -4.13
N ARG A 118 -23.07 -38.35 -3.60
CA ARG A 118 -22.90 -39.76 -3.19
C ARG A 118 -23.90 -40.19 -2.13
N ARG A 119 -24.19 -39.34 -1.14
CA ARG A 119 -25.19 -39.62 -0.09
C ARG A 119 -26.62 -39.73 -0.64
N ARG A 120 -26.93 -39.12 -1.79
CA ARG A 120 -28.25 -39.21 -2.44
C ARG A 120 -28.46 -40.51 -3.22
N PHE A 121 -27.39 -41.15 -3.70
CA PHE A 121 -27.50 -42.43 -4.40
C PHE A 121 -27.36 -43.58 -3.39
N LYS A 122 -28.49 -44.18 -2.98
CA LYS A 122 -28.48 -45.52 -2.38
C LYS A 122 -28.42 -46.56 -3.49
N VAL A 123 -27.38 -47.40 -3.48
CA VAL A 123 -27.37 -48.63 -4.28
C VAL A 123 -28.45 -49.55 -3.69
N VAL A 124 -29.58 -49.66 -4.39
CA VAL A 124 -30.58 -50.69 -4.08
C VAL A 124 -29.98 -52.01 -4.56
N LYS A 125 -29.73 -52.93 -3.61
CA LYS A 125 -29.31 -54.31 -3.92
C LYS A 125 -30.51 -55.13 -4.36
#